data_AF-A0A1V9YQ88-F1
#
_entry.id   AF-A0A1V9YQ88-F1
#
_cell.length_a   1.000
_cell.length_b   1.000
_cell.length_c   1.000
_cell.angle_alpha   90.00
_cell.angle_beta   90.00
_cell.angle_gamma   90.00
#
_symmetry.space_group_name_H-M   'P 1'
#
loop_
_entity.id
_entity.type
_entity.pdbx_description
1 polymer ?
#
loop_
_entity_poly.entity_id
_entity_poly.type
_entity_poly.pdbx_seq_one_letter_code
_entity_poly.pdbx_strand_id
1 'polypeptide(L)'
;MRLLDDRIDDTTLDLICSTFPLAPQVFVDYPLCNRDDVEDTVEVFGPCLASVKLYGAFDSPEDAVGMRDSLFSAPNLSRVEIHLTDRAEEAVLGLDGILSTLRHPTLTHFSFGNDDGKAP
;
A
#
# COMPACT_ATOMS: atom_id res chain seq x y z
N MET A 1 0.15 20.50 -1.14
CA MET A 1 -0.06 19.16 -1.71
C MET A 1 -0.34 19.31 -3.19
N ARG A 2 0.50 18.75 -4.06
CA ARG A 2 0.17 18.60 -5.49
C ARG A 2 -0.30 17.16 -5.67
N LEU A 3 -1.57 16.97 -6.01
CA LEU A 3 -2.03 15.70 -6.57
C LEU A 3 -1.27 15.49 -7.87
N LEU A 4 -0.57 14.37 -7.99
CA LEU A 4 0.01 13.93 -9.25
C LEU A 4 -1.09 13.18 -9.99
N ASP A 5 -1.68 13.87 -10.95
CA ASP A 5 -2.68 13.39 -11.89
C ASP A 5 -1.99 12.44 -12.90
N ASP A 6 -2.32 11.14 -12.85
CA ASP A 6 -2.21 10.01 -13.81
C ASP A 6 -1.11 9.92 -14.90
N ARG A 7 -0.08 10.77 -14.95
CA ARG A 7 0.98 10.69 -15.97
C ARG A 7 2.35 11.13 -15.45
N ILE A 8 2.84 10.44 -14.42
CA ILE A 8 4.28 10.52 -14.10
C ILE A 8 4.99 9.55 -15.04
N ASP A 9 5.73 10.06 -16.02
CA ASP A 9 6.64 9.23 -16.79
C ASP A 9 7.90 8.87 -15.97
N ASP A 10 8.58 7.78 -16.35
CA ASP A 10 9.76 7.26 -15.64
C ASP A 10 10.85 8.32 -15.46
N THR A 11 10.98 9.24 -16.42
CA THR A 11 11.98 10.33 -16.37
C THR A 11 11.63 11.35 -15.28
N THR A 12 10.35 11.66 -15.13
CA THR A 12 9.84 12.53 -14.06
C THR A 12 9.98 11.85 -12.71
N LEU A 13 9.71 10.55 -12.62
CA LEU A 13 9.89 9.76 -11.40
C LEU A 13 11.37 9.76 -10.96
N ASP A 14 12.29 9.46 -11.88
CA ASP A 14 13.74 9.46 -11.65
C ASP A 14 14.25 10.84 -11.21
N LEU A 15 13.74 11.91 -11.84
CA LEU A 15 14.11 13.27 -11.46
C LEU A 15 13.66 13.58 -10.04
N ILE A 16 12.42 13.25 -9.68
CA ILE A 16 11.91 13.49 -8.33
C ILE A 16 12.69 12.63 -7.32
N CYS A 17 12.96 11.37 -7.62
CA CYS A 17 13.68 10.45 -6.73
C CYS A 17 15.18 10.79 -6.58
N SER A 18 15.79 11.51 -7.54
CA SER A 18 17.19 11.98 -7.48
C SER A 18 17.38 13.40 -6.94
N THR A 19 16.35 14.24 -6.94
CA THR A 19 16.47 15.68 -6.61
C THR A 19 16.33 15.99 -5.12
N PHE A 20 15.61 15.16 -4.35
CA PHE A 20 15.35 15.43 -2.94
C PHE A 20 16.22 14.55 -2.01
N PRO A 21 16.94 15.14 -1.03
CA PRO A 21 17.78 14.38 -0.09
C PRO A 21 16.99 13.47 0.87
N LEU A 22 15.69 13.73 1.00
CA LEU A 22 14.70 12.76 1.46
C LEU A 22 14.02 12.27 0.18
N ALA A 23 14.13 10.99 -0.16
CA ALA A 23 13.44 10.42 -1.31
C ALA A 23 11.97 10.91 -1.30
N PRO A 24 11.44 11.41 -2.42
CA PRO A 24 10.09 11.91 -2.50
C PRO A 24 9.14 10.83 -1.98
N GLN A 25 8.28 11.22 -1.07
CA GLN A 25 7.32 10.32 -0.48
C GLN A 25 6.06 10.33 -1.34
N VAL A 26 5.81 9.21 -2.03
CA VAL A 26 4.58 8.96 -2.78
C VAL A 26 3.54 8.43 -1.81
N PHE A 27 2.38 9.10 -1.81
CA PHE A 27 1.20 8.72 -1.03
C PHE A 27 0.14 8.24 -2.01
N VAL A 28 -0.16 6.94 -1.95
CA VAL A 28 -1.22 6.34 -2.77
C VAL A 28 -2.51 6.41 -1.98
N ASP A 29 -3.42 7.28 -2.44
CA ASP A 29 -4.69 7.59 -1.77
C ASP A 29 -5.91 7.00 -2.49
N TYR A 30 -5.70 6.27 -3.60
CA TYR A 30 -6.74 5.46 -4.23
C TYR A 30 -6.76 4.05 -3.62
N PRO A 31 -7.94 3.38 -3.57
CA PRO A 31 -8.07 2.09 -2.90
C PRO A 31 -7.34 0.99 -3.68
N LEU A 32 -6.36 0.33 -3.06
CA LEU A 32 -5.79 -0.92 -3.58
C LEU A 32 -6.61 -2.09 -3.08
N CYS A 33 -7.25 -2.81 -3.99
CA CYS A 33 -8.30 -3.77 -3.65
C CYS A 33 -7.80 -5.22 -3.67
N ASN A 34 -6.79 -5.51 -4.50
CA ASN A 34 -6.26 -6.85 -4.68
C ASN A 34 -4.73 -6.85 -4.70
N ARG A 35 -4.16 -8.04 -4.86
CA ARG A 35 -2.72 -8.26 -4.90
C ARG A 35 -2.05 -7.57 -6.09
N ASP A 36 -2.63 -7.71 -7.28
CA ASP A 36 -2.08 -7.16 -8.52
C ASP A 36 -1.96 -5.63 -8.42
N ASP A 37 -2.98 -4.95 -7.88
CA ASP A 37 -2.96 -3.50 -7.66
C ASP A 37 -1.78 -3.07 -6.76
N VAL A 38 -1.47 -3.86 -5.73
CA VAL A 38 -0.34 -3.60 -4.81
C VAL A 38 0.99 -3.88 -5.50
N GLU A 39 1.10 -4.98 -6.24
CA GLU A 39 2.30 -5.32 -7.01
C GLU A 39 2.63 -4.22 -8.02
N ASP A 40 1.66 -3.80 -8.84
CA ASP A 40 1.81 -2.73 -9.82
C ASP A 40 2.22 -1.40 -9.16
N THR A 41 1.58 -1.06 -8.05
CA THR A 41 1.89 0.17 -7.30
C THR A 41 3.32 0.15 -6.75
N VAL A 42 3.77 -0.99 -6.23
CA VAL A 42 5.12 -1.16 -5.71
C VAL A 42 6.15 -1.22 -6.83
N GLU A 43 5.83 -1.81 -7.98
CA GLU A 43 6.72 -1.82 -9.15
C GLU A 43 6.98 -0.39 -9.65
N VAL A 44 5.92 0.43 -9.71
CA VAL A 44 6.03 1.82 -10.19
C VAL A 44 6.65 2.74 -9.14
N PHE A 45 6.21 2.66 -7.88
CA PHE A 45 6.56 3.65 -6.86
C PHE A 45 7.48 3.14 -5.76
N GLY A 46 7.82 1.86 -5.69
CA GLY A 46 8.47 1.19 -4.56
C GLY A 46 9.60 1.96 -3.87
N PRO A 47 10.62 2.48 -4.60
CA PRO A 47 11.71 3.24 -4.00
C PRO A 47 11.27 4.51 -3.27
N CYS A 48 10.14 5.07 -3.67
CA CYS A 48 9.61 6.36 -3.22
C CYS A 48 8.24 6.20 -2.51
N LEU A 49 7.71 4.98 -2.39
CA LEU A 49 6.41 4.69 -1.77
C LEU A 49 6.50 4.84 -0.25
N ALA A 50 5.70 5.75 0.30
CA ALA A 50 5.74 6.10 1.72
C ALA A 50 4.44 5.77 2.47
N SER A 51 3.32 5.74 1.77
CA SER A 51 2.00 5.46 2.34
C SER A 51 1.13 4.70 1.37
N VAL A 52 0.42 3.70 1.89
CA VAL A 52 -0.57 2.93 1.13
C VAL A 52 -1.88 2.81 1.89
N LYS A 53 -2.99 2.81 1.15
CA LYS A 53 -4.32 2.46 1.66
C LYS A 53 -4.83 1.20 0.96
N LEU A 54 -4.98 0.13 1.73
CA LEU A 54 -5.51 -1.15 1.27
C LEU A 54 -6.99 -1.21 1.62
N TYR A 55 -7.84 -1.54 0.66
CA TYR A 55 -9.24 -1.87 0.87
C TYR A 55 -9.39 -3.36 0.63
N GLY A 56 -9.07 -4.14 1.66
CA GLY A 56 -8.95 -5.57 1.56
C GLY A 56 -10.31 -6.26 1.58
N ALA A 57 -10.59 -7.00 0.51
CA ALA A 57 -11.44 -8.20 0.57
C ALA A 57 -10.64 -9.43 1.04
N PHE A 58 -9.30 -9.38 0.98
CA PHE A 58 -8.37 -10.48 1.24
C PHE A 58 -8.91 -11.83 0.76
N ASP A 59 -9.13 -11.92 -0.55
CA ASP A 59 -9.80 -13.04 -1.22
C ASP A 59 -9.19 -14.40 -0.85
N SER A 60 -7.89 -14.44 -0.54
CA SER A 60 -7.23 -15.59 0.07
C SER A 60 -6.10 -15.19 1.02
N PRO A 61 -5.70 -16.08 1.95
CA PRO A 61 -4.53 -15.89 2.79
C PRO A 61 -3.23 -15.77 1.98
N GLU A 62 -3.14 -16.44 0.83
CA GLU A 62 -1.99 -16.37 -0.06
C GLU A 62 -1.85 -14.98 -0.70
N ASP A 63 -2.97 -14.36 -1.08
CA ASP A 63 -2.98 -13.01 -1.65
C ASP A 63 -2.53 -11.98 -0.63
N ALA A 64 -3.01 -12.09 0.61
CA ALA A 64 -2.59 -11.20 1.69
C ALA A 64 -1.08 -11.34 2.01
N VAL A 65 -0.55 -12.55 1.91
CA VAL A 65 0.90 -12.82 2.02
C VAL A 65 1.67 -12.21 0.85
N GLY A 66 1.16 -12.31 -0.38
CA GLY A 66 1.75 -11.67 -1.56
C GLY A 66 1.77 -10.15 -1.44
N MET A 67 0.64 -9.54 -1.09
CA MET A 67 0.52 -8.09 -0.84
C MET A 67 1.52 -7.63 0.23
N ARG A 68 1.65 -8.39 1.31
CA ARG A 68 2.65 -8.12 2.35
C ARG A 68 4.05 -8.11 1.76
N ASP A 69 4.44 -9.16 1.05
CA ASP A 69 5.80 -9.30 0.53
C ASP A 69 6.16 -8.17 -0.44
N SER A 70 5.21 -7.75 -1.28
CA SER A 70 5.33 -6.55 -2.12
C SER A 70 5.54 -5.30 -1.27
N LEU A 71 4.74 -5.08 -0.23
CA LEU A 71 4.93 -3.93 0.66
C LEU A 71 6.29 -3.94 1.39
N PHE A 72 6.83 -5.10 1.73
CA PHE A 72 8.18 -5.22 2.31
C PHE A 72 9.31 -4.84 1.35
N SER A 73 9.05 -4.89 0.04
CA SER A 73 10.03 -4.44 -0.95
C SER A 73 10.10 -2.91 -1.08
N ALA A 74 9.15 -2.16 -0.49
CA ALA A 74 9.14 -0.70 -0.50
C ALA A 74 9.94 -0.13 0.70
N PRO A 75 11.22 0.26 0.54
CA PRO A 75 12.12 0.56 1.65
C PRO A 75 11.66 1.74 2.52
N ASN A 76 10.90 2.67 1.93
CA ASN A 76 10.45 3.91 2.57
C ASN A 76 9.00 3.85 3.07
N LEU A 77 8.37 2.67 3.04
CA LEU A 77 6.99 2.49 3.49
C LEU A 77 6.85 2.79 4.99
N SER A 78 6.22 3.93 5.27
CA SER A 78 6.12 4.50 6.62
C SER A 78 4.70 4.48 7.19
N ARG A 79 3.70 4.34 6.31
CA ARG A 79 2.29 4.29 6.67
C ARG A 79 1.55 3.21 5.89
N VAL A 80 0.77 2.41 6.59
CA VAL A 80 -0.17 1.45 5.99
C VAL A 80 -1.52 1.65 6.66
N GLU A 81 -2.56 1.86 5.85
CA GLU A 81 -3.94 1.88 6.31
C GLU A 81 -4.67 0.70 5.67
N ILE A 82 -5.36 -0.10 6.47
CA ILE A 82 -6.09 -1.28 6.02
C ILE A 82 -7.57 -1.09 6.35
N HIS A 83 -8.41 -1.17 5.33
CA HIS A 83 -9.86 -1.09 5.42
C HIS A 83 -10.44 -2.45 5.01
N LEU A 84 -11.05 -3.17 5.94
CA LEU A 84 -11.80 -4.38 5.60
C LEU A 84 -13.14 -4.00 4.97
N THR A 85 -13.39 -4.52 3.77
CA THR A 85 -14.64 -4.32 3.03
C THR A 85 -15.62 -5.48 3.20
N ASP A 86 -15.14 -6.64 3.61
CA ASP A 86 -15.94 -7.83 3.93
C ASP A 86 -15.46 -8.46 5.26
N ARG A 87 -16.39 -9.13 5.96
CA ARG A 87 -16.14 -9.88 7.21
C ARG A 87 -16.21 -11.39 7.01
N ALA A 88 -16.09 -11.85 5.76
CA ALA A 88 -15.94 -13.26 5.44
C ALA A 88 -14.76 -13.90 6.22
N GLU A 89 -14.86 -15.21 6.49
CA GLU A 89 -13.84 -15.94 7.27
C GLU A 89 -12.47 -15.88 6.58
N GLU A 90 -12.49 -15.93 5.25
CA GLU A 90 -11.34 -15.78 4.36
C GLU A 90 -10.66 -14.41 4.54
N ALA A 91 -11.45 -13.34 4.64
CA ALA A 91 -10.94 -12.00 4.84
C ALA A 91 -10.22 -11.85 6.19
N VAL A 92 -10.73 -12.54 7.23
CA VAL A 92 -10.11 -12.58 8.56
C VAL A 92 -8.80 -13.39 8.54
N LEU A 93 -8.75 -14.50 7.81
CA LEU A 93 -7.53 -15.31 7.67
C LEU A 93 -6.45 -14.56 6.87
N GLY A 94 -6.84 -13.84 5.81
CA GLY A 94 -5.92 -12.96 5.07
C GLY A 94 -5.43 -11.79 5.91
N LEU A 95 -6.24 -11.26 6.83
CA LEU A 95 -5.81 -10.19 7.72
C LEU A 95 -4.58 -10.59 8.56
N ASP A 96 -4.51 -11.82 9.08
CA ASP A 96 -3.32 -12.29 9.81
C ASP A 96 -2.08 -12.30 8.92
N GLY A 97 -2.25 -12.66 7.64
CA GLY A 97 -1.22 -12.60 6.62
C GLY A 97 -0.65 -11.19 6.42
N ILE A 98 -1.53 -10.20 6.22
CA ILE A 98 -1.10 -8.81 5.97
C ILE A 98 -0.64 -8.10 7.24
N LEU A 99 -1.16 -8.43 8.42
CA LEU A 99 -0.79 -7.76 9.68
C LEU A 99 0.69 -7.92 10.02
N SER A 100 1.37 -8.92 9.46
CA SER A 100 2.81 -9.05 9.59
C SER A 100 3.60 -7.90 8.91
N THR A 101 2.97 -7.08 8.06
CA THR A 101 3.50 -5.77 7.61
C THR A 101 3.82 -4.81 8.76
N LEU A 102 3.22 -4.99 9.96
CA LEU A 102 3.61 -4.26 11.17
C LEU A 102 5.09 -4.39 11.54
N ARG A 103 5.77 -5.42 11.01
CA ARG A 103 7.21 -5.64 11.21
C ARG A 103 8.08 -4.89 10.20
N HIS A 104 7.49 -4.10 9.30
CA HIS A 104 8.24 -3.33 8.32
C HIS A 104 9.14 -2.29 9.03
N PRO A 105 10.45 -2.25 8.72
CA PRO A 105 11.44 -1.54 9.54
C PRO A 105 11.25 -0.01 9.58
N THR A 106 10.59 0.55 8.57
CA THR A 106 10.34 1.99 8.44
C THR A 106 8.89 2.39 8.76
N LEU A 107 8.03 1.42 9.11
CA LEU A 107 6.64 1.68 9.44
C LEU A 107 6.53 2.45 10.77
N THR A 108 5.87 3.59 10.71
CA THR A 108 5.64 4.47 11.86
C THR A 108 4.15 4.65 12.15
N HIS A 109 3.30 4.40 11.16
CA HIS A 109 1.86 4.54 11.27
C HIS A 109 1.17 3.31 10.70
N PHE A 110 0.27 2.75 11.50
CA PHE A 110 -0.63 1.69 11.07
C PHE A 110 -2.05 2.06 11.47
N SER A 111 -2.98 1.97 10.53
CA SER A 111 -4.41 2.14 10.80
C SER A 111 -5.15 0.92 10.30
N PHE A 112 -6.14 0.49 11.07
CA PHE A 112 -7.05 -0.57 10.69
C PHE A 112 -8.48 -0.09 10.92
N GLY A 113 -9.30 -0.15 9.88
CA GLY A 113 -10.69 0.24 9.91
C GLY A 113 -11.58 -0.84 9.30
N ASN A 114 -12.82 -0.92 9.79
CA ASN A 114 -13.88 -1.64 9.10
C ASN A 114 -14.70 -0.61 8.35
N ASP A 115 -14.85 -0.78 7.04
CA ASP A 115 -15.78 0.04 6.28
C ASP A 115 -17.15 -0.66 6.33
N ASP A 116 -18.06 -0.17 7.18
CA ASP A 116 -19.41 -0.74 7.35
C ASP A 116 -20.34 -0.44 6.16
N GLY A 117 -19.80 -0.40 4.93
CA GLY A 117 -20.55 -0.15 3.71
C GLY A 117 -20.84 1.32 3.45
N LYS A 118 -19.92 2.23 3.77
CA LYS A 118 -19.96 3.59 3.23
C LYS A 118 -18.60 3.99 2.66
N ALA A 119 -18.26 3.37 1.53
CA ALA A 119 -17.46 4.07 0.55
C ALA A 119 -18.19 5.40 0.19
N PRO A 120 -17.47 6.53 0.02
CA PRO A 120 -18.04 7.76 -0.52
C PRO A 120 -18.59 7.58 -1.94
#